data_AF-A0A258HGL5-F1
#
_entry.id   AF-A0A258HGL5-F1
#
_cell.length_a   1.000
_cell.length_b   1.000
_cell.length_c   1.000
_cell.angle_alpha   90.00
_cell.angle_beta   90.00
_cell.angle_gamma   90.00
#
_symmetry.space_group_name_H-M   'P 1'
#
loop_
_entity.id
_entity.type
_entity.pdbx_description
1 polymer ?
#
loop_
_entity_poly.entity_id
_entity_poly.type
_entity_poly.pdbx_seq_one_letter_code
_entity_poly.pdbx_strand_id
1 'polypeptide(L)'
;MLTVFAMTLVLQQAGGAVGWQAPATALDPVPEPAIVSTTLPAWALADPFAWERSQCSPLVSREPLDICQARVRTELSAALGDRLPAGLRPAGEPVPCLATPGDGGAYPVQCGTPERQAAATATPPVPDCRPRPQRQGGSVAFITDCRAENAGDRGLSFRLFGKD
;
A
#
# COMPACT_ATOMS: atom_id res chain seq x y z
N MET A 1 3.68 -84.46 -0.05
CA MET A 1 2.59 -83.47 0.03
C MET A 1 3.09 -82.25 0.80
N LEU A 2 3.53 -81.20 0.08
CA LEU A 2 3.52 -79.79 0.52
C LEU A 2 4.13 -78.93 -0.62
N THR A 3 3.62 -79.13 -1.83
CA THR A 3 3.97 -78.40 -3.06
C THR A 3 2.99 -77.25 -3.32
N VAL A 4 2.48 -76.59 -2.28
CA VAL A 4 1.49 -75.50 -2.42
C VAL A 4 1.65 -74.48 -1.28
N PHE A 5 2.80 -73.84 -1.14
CA PHE A 5 2.93 -72.62 -0.31
C PHE A 5 4.10 -71.70 -0.77
N ALA A 6 4.57 -71.87 -2.01
CA ALA A 6 5.71 -71.12 -2.55
C ALA A 6 5.30 -69.99 -3.52
N MET A 7 4.01 -69.63 -3.58
CA MET A 7 3.49 -68.74 -4.64
C MET A 7 2.49 -67.70 -4.12
N THR A 8 2.69 -67.21 -2.90
CA THR A 8 1.89 -66.10 -2.32
C THR A 8 2.72 -64.97 -1.71
N LEU A 9 4.05 -64.96 -1.91
CA LEU A 9 4.96 -63.98 -1.30
C LEU A 9 5.75 -63.11 -2.30
N VAL A 10 5.20 -62.86 -3.50
CA VAL A 10 5.86 -62.05 -4.54
C VAL A 10 5.13 -60.72 -4.85
N LEU A 11 4.06 -60.37 -4.13
CA LEU A 11 3.30 -59.12 -4.40
C LEU A 11 3.16 -58.14 -3.23
N GLN A 12 3.95 -58.27 -2.14
CA GLN A 12 3.85 -57.37 -0.98
C GLN A 12 5.06 -56.45 -0.74
N GLN A 13 5.79 -56.05 -1.78
CA GLN A 13 6.75 -54.93 -1.66
C GLN A 13 6.38 -53.75 -2.56
N ALA A 14 5.12 -53.33 -2.47
CA ALA A 14 4.71 -51.96 -2.72
C ALA A 14 4.56 -51.27 -1.35
N GLY A 15 5.69 -50.94 -0.73
CA GLY A 15 5.75 -50.32 0.59
C GLY A 15 6.89 -49.33 0.62
N GLY A 16 6.55 -48.05 0.42
CA GLY A 16 7.34 -46.85 0.69
C GLY A 16 8.83 -47.05 0.94
N ALA A 17 9.61 -47.20 -0.14
CA ALA A 17 11.02 -46.86 -0.07
C ALA A 17 11.10 -45.36 0.20
N VAL A 18 11.37 -45.00 1.45
CA VAL A 18 11.89 -43.68 1.82
C VAL A 18 13.22 -43.55 1.09
N GLY A 19 13.15 -43.01 -0.12
CA GLY A 19 14.33 -42.61 -0.87
C GLY A 19 14.97 -41.48 -0.09
N TRP A 20 16.13 -41.75 0.52
CA TRP A 20 17.01 -40.68 0.95
C TRP A 20 17.42 -39.94 -0.33
N GLN A 21 16.75 -38.82 -0.61
CA GLN A 21 17.16 -37.88 -1.63
C GLN A 21 18.62 -37.50 -1.33
N ALA A 22 19.52 -37.79 -2.27
CA ALA A 22 20.87 -37.25 -2.23
C ALA A 22 20.78 -35.72 -2.10
N PRO A 23 21.60 -35.07 -1.23
CA PRO A 23 21.57 -33.63 -1.10
C PRO A 23 21.81 -33.01 -2.48
N ALA A 24 20.94 -32.09 -2.86
CA ALA A 24 21.04 -31.35 -4.11
C ALA A 24 22.46 -30.80 -4.25
N THR A 25 23.06 -31.04 -5.43
CA THR A 25 24.30 -30.44 -5.88
C THR A 25 24.35 -28.99 -5.41
N ALA A 26 25.44 -28.61 -4.74
CA ALA A 26 25.67 -27.27 -4.24
C ALA A 26 25.27 -26.26 -5.31
N LEU A 27 24.23 -25.47 -5.02
CA LEU A 27 23.89 -24.30 -5.81
C LEU A 27 25.17 -23.46 -5.92
N ASP A 28 25.48 -23.01 -7.13
CA ASP A 28 26.49 -21.98 -7.36
C ASP A 28 26.34 -20.89 -6.29
N PRO A 29 27.46 -20.38 -5.72
CA PRO A 29 27.38 -19.35 -4.71
C PRO A 29 26.53 -18.21 -5.26
N VAL A 30 25.38 -17.98 -4.60
CA VAL A 30 24.59 -16.76 -4.79
C VAL A 30 25.60 -15.62 -4.68
N PRO A 31 25.76 -14.78 -5.71
CA PRO A 31 26.71 -13.68 -5.63
C PRO A 31 26.36 -12.88 -4.38
N GLU A 32 27.31 -12.86 -3.44
CA GLU A 32 27.21 -12.07 -2.22
C GLU A 32 26.88 -10.64 -2.65
N PRO A 33 25.81 -10.02 -2.11
CA PRO A 33 25.45 -8.67 -2.50
C PRO A 33 26.68 -7.81 -2.23
N ALA A 34 27.24 -7.22 -3.30
CA ALA A 34 28.34 -6.31 -3.19
C ALA A 34 27.95 -5.28 -2.12
N ILE A 35 28.76 -5.17 -1.06
CA ILE A 35 28.56 -4.16 -0.03
C ILE A 35 28.81 -2.82 -0.71
N VAL A 36 27.75 -2.22 -1.26
CA VAL A 36 27.78 -0.86 -1.77
C VAL A 36 27.79 0.05 -0.54
N SER A 37 28.95 0.22 0.07
CA SER A 37 29.15 1.32 1.00
C SER A 37 29.35 2.60 0.19
N THR A 38 28.27 3.07 -0.43
CA THR A 38 28.16 4.47 -0.80
C THR A 38 27.45 5.16 0.32
N THR A 39 28.19 5.94 1.10
CA THR A 39 27.60 6.92 2.01
C THR A 39 26.61 7.75 1.20
N LEU A 40 25.31 7.56 1.43
CA LEU A 40 24.28 8.29 0.71
C LEU A 40 24.49 9.80 0.90
N PRO A 41 24.35 10.60 -0.16
CA PRO A 41 24.48 12.04 -0.02
C PRO A 41 23.37 12.60 0.87
N ALA A 42 23.61 13.74 1.52
CA ALA A 42 22.66 14.30 2.49
C ALA A 42 21.25 14.53 1.91
N TRP A 43 21.15 14.86 0.61
CA TRP A 43 19.86 15.04 -0.07
C TRP A 43 19.11 13.72 -0.30
N ALA A 44 19.81 12.58 -0.39
CA ALA A 44 19.17 11.27 -0.46
C ALA A 44 18.53 10.87 0.86
N LEU A 45 19.12 11.30 1.98
CA LEU A 45 18.53 11.13 3.32
C LEU A 45 17.35 12.09 3.54
N ALA A 46 17.40 13.29 2.96
CA ALA A 46 16.35 14.29 3.07
C ALA A 46 15.11 13.97 2.20
N ASP A 47 15.31 13.47 0.98
CA ASP A 47 14.25 13.01 0.08
C ASP A 47 14.61 11.65 -0.55
N PRO A 48 14.28 10.54 0.12
CA PRO A 48 14.54 9.19 -0.37
C PRO A 48 13.78 8.85 -1.67
N PHE A 49 12.61 9.47 -1.91
CA PHE A 49 11.85 9.27 -3.13
C PHE A 49 12.49 9.97 -4.33
N ALA A 50 12.99 11.20 -4.15
CA ALA A 50 13.76 11.88 -5.18
C ALA A 50 15.05 11.13 -5.50
N TRP A 51 15.71 10.54 -4.51
CA TRP A 51 16.85 9.67 -4.72
C TRP A 51 16.51 8.49 -5.62
N GLU A 52 15.48 7.68 -5.30
CA GLU A 52 15.07 6.55 -6.14
C GLU A 52 14.76 6.99 -7.58
N ARG A 53 13.98 8.06 -7.75
CA ARG A 53 13.64 8.59 -9.09
C ARG A 53 14.86 9.03 -9.88
N SER A 54 15.87 9.60 -9.20
CA SER A 54 17.11 10.04 -9.85
C SER A 54 17.96 8.87 -10.34
N GLN A 55 18.05 7.81 -9.53
CA GLN A 55 18.89 6.64 -9.83
C GLN A 55 18.21 5.69 -10.82
N CYS A 56 16.89 5.52 -10.71
CA CYS A 56 16.10 4.59 -11.54
C CYS A 56 15.42 5.26 -12.72
N SER A 57 15.83 6.49 -13.06
CA SER A 57 15.43 7.13 -14.32
C SER A 57 15.99 6.33 -15.51
N PRO A 58 15.19 6.08 -16.56
CA PRO A 58 15.65 5.38 -17.77
C PRO A 58 16.75 6.13 -18.54
N LEU A 59 16.97 7.42 -18.21
CA LEU A 59 18.06 8.22 -18.77
C LEU A 59 19.38 8.02 -18.03
N VAL A 60 19.33 7.50 -16.79
CA VAL A 60 20.50 7.35 -15.90
C VAL A 60 20.91 5.89 -15.82
N SER A 61 19.95 4.98 -15.66
CA SER A 61 20.20 3.54 -15.58
C SER A 61 19.68 2.81 -16.81
N ARG A 62 20.42 1.78 -17.23
CA ARG A 62 20.00 0.80 -18.25
C ARG A 62 19.38 -0.46 -17.64
N GLU A 63 19.36 -0.53 -16.32
CA GLU A 63 18.78 -1.63 -15.55
C GLU A 63 17.25 -1.62 -15.65
N PRO A 64 16.59 -2.80 -15.66
CA PRO A 64 15.15 -2.88 -15.50
C PRO A 64 14.69 -2.15 -14.22
N LEU A 65 13.53 -1.49 -14.29
CA LEU A 65 13.06 -0.61 -13.22
C LEU A 65 12.95 -1.34 -11.88
N ASP A 66 12.41 -2.56 -11.87
CA ASP A 66 12.22 -3.40 -10.70
C ASP A 66 13.55 -3.75 -10.02
N ILE A 67 14.59 -4.06 -10.80
CA ILE A 67 15.91 -4.40 -10.27
C ILE A 67 16.60 -3.14 -9.70
N CYS A 68 16.52 -2.01 -10.41
CA CYS A 68 17.05 -0.74 -9.89
C CYS A 68 16.35 -0.34 -8.59
N GLN A 69 15.02 -0.41 -8.54
CA GLN A 69 14.26 -0.08 -7.34
C GLN A 69 14.62 -1.00 -6.18
N ALA A 70 14.77 -2.31 -6.42
CA ALA A 70 15.19 -3.25 -5.38
C ALA A 70 16.55 -2.87 -4.79
N ARG A 71 17.56 -2.62 -5.64
CA ARG A 71 18.91 -2.21 -5.21
C ARG A 71 18.89 -0.91 -4.42
N VAL A 72 18.27 0.14 -4.96
CA VAL A 72 18.24 1.46 -4.31
C VAL A 72 17.48 1.42 -2.99
N ARG A 73 16.38 0.65 -2.91
CA ARG A 73 15.63 0.49 -1.65
C ARG A 73 16.42 -0.28 -0.59
N THR A 74 17.24 -1.27 -0.99
CA THR A 74 18.18 -1.93 -0.07
C THR A 74 19.25 -0.97 0.45
N GLU A 75 19.79 -0.10 -0.40
CA GLU A 75 20.75 0.94 0.03
C GLU A 75 20.10 1.94 0.99
N LEU A 76 18.88 2.39 0.67
CA LEU A 76 18.11 3.30 1.51
C LEU A 76 17.71 2.68 2.86
N SER A 77 17.33 1.39 2.87
CA SER A 77 16.98 0.70 4.11
C SER A 77 18.18 0.50 5.03
N ALA A 78 19.36 0.20 4.47
CA ALA A 78 20.60 0.11 5.24
C ALA A 78 20.97 1.45 5.90
N ALA A 79 20.67 2.58 5.26
CA ALA A 79 21.02 3.90 5.77
C ALA A 79 19.98 4.53 6.71
N LEU A 80 18.68 4.31 6.46
CA LEU A 80 17.59 4.95 7.20
C LEU A 80 16.93 4.04 8.24
N GLY A 81 17.00 2.72 8.06
CA GLY A 81 16.30 1.74 8.91
C GLY A 81 14.81 2.08 9.04
N ASP A 82 14.33 2.17 10.29
CA ASP A 82 12.94 2.49 10.60
C ASP A 82 12.46 3.86 10.12
N ARG A 83 13.39 4.79 9.81
CA ARG A 83 13.05 6.11 9.25
C ARG A 83 12.70 6.05 7.77
N LEU A 84 12.85 4.91 7.11
CA LEU A 84 12.49 4.73 5.72
C LEU A 84 10.97 4.81 5.53
N PRO A 85 10.46 5.64 4.59
CA PRO A 85 9.03 5.69 4.28
C PRO A 85 8.50 4.33 3.84
N ALA A 86 7.28 3.98 4.26
CA ALA A 86 6.67 2.68 4.00
C ALA A 86 6.64 2.29 2.51
N GLY A 87 6.46 3.26 1.61
CA GLY A 87 6.46 3.01 0.16
C GLY A 87 7.83 2.65 -0.45
N LEU A 88 8.92 2.81 0.31
CA LEU A 88 10.29 2.50 -0.11
C LEU A 88 10.86 1.27 0.59
N ARG A 89 10.09 0.64 1.47
CA ARG A 89 10.54 -0.58 2.14
C ARG A 89 10.80 -1.69 1.12
N PRO A 90 11.91 -2.45 1.26
CA PRO A 90 12.17 -3.62 0.42
C PRO A 90 10.99 -4.60 0.44
N ALA A 91 10.78 -5.29 -0.69
CA ALA A 91 9.76 -6.31 -0.78
C ALA A 91 10.03 -7.44 0.24
N GLY A 92 9.01 -7.83 1.00
CA GLY A 92 9.11 -8.86 2.04
C GLY A 92 9.35 -8.33 3.46
N GLU A 93 9.54 -7.02 3.65
CA GLU A 93 9.57 -6.44 4.99
C GLU A 93 8.16 -6.49 5.63
N PRO A 94 8.03 -6.91 6.91
CA PRO A 94 6.74 -7.03 7.56
C PRO A 94 6.01 -5.69 7.59
N VAL A 95 4.83 -5.65 6.96
CA VAL A 95 3.98 -4.47 6.96
C VAL A 95 3.22 -4.43 8.30
N PRO A 96 3.19 -3.28 9.00
CA PRO A 96 2.42 -3.17 10.24
C PRO A 96 0.94 -3.40 9.97
N CYS A 97 0.36 -4.35 10.70
CA CYS A 97 -1.06 -4.63 10.66
C CYS A 97 -1.80 -3.75 11.67
N LEU A 98 -2.87 -3.09 11.25
CA LEU A 98 -3.69 -2.25 12.11
C LEU A 98 -5.10 -2.81 12.17
N ALA A 99 -5.69 -2.78 13.36
CA ALA A 99 -7.10 -3.12 13.54
C ALA A 99 -7.95 -1.87 13.26
N THR A 100 -8.76 -1.91 12.19
CA THR A 100 -9.65 -0.80 11.79
C THR A 100 -11.08 -1.10 12.19
N PRO A 101 -11.88 -0.12 12.68
CA PRO A 101 -13.30 -0.34 12.96
C PRO A 101 -14.05 -0.68 11.67
N GLY A 102 -14.77 -1.79 11.66
CA GLY A 102 -15.70 -2.18 10.59
C GLY A 102 -17.15 -1.85 10.93
N ASP A 103 -18.03 -1.94 9.92
CA ASP A 103 -19.43 -1.49 9.95
C ASP A 103 -20.35 -2.21 10.97
N GLY A 104 -19.84 -3.22 11.69
CA GLY A 104 -20.57 -4.00 12.68
C GLY A 104 -19.96 -3.99 14.09
N GLY A 105 -19.06 -3.05 14.39
CA GLY A 105 -18.32 -3.02 15.67
C GLY A 105 -17.20 -4.07 15.77
N ALA A 106 -16.96 -4.82 14.69
CA ALA A 106 -15.78 -5.66 14.55
C ALA A 106 -14.53 -4.82 14.26
N TYR A 107 -13.35 -5.32 14.62
CA TYR A 107 -12.06 -4.70 14.35
C TYR A 107 -11.21 -5.63 13.48
N PRO A 108 -11.51 -5.80 12.18
CA PRO A 108 -10.67 -6.58 11.29
C PRO A 108 -9.25 -6.02 11.26
N VAL A 109 -8.28 -6.91 11.31
CA VAL A 109 -6.85 -6.56 11.19
C VAL A 109 -6.51 -6.48 9.70
N GLN A 110 -6.17 -5.29 9.23
CA GLN A 110 -5.71 -5.07 7.86
C GLN A 110 -4.21 -4.85 7.86
N CYS A 111 -3.50 -5.75 7.17
CA CYS A 111 -2.07 -5.63 6.91
C CYS A 111 -1.88 -5.03 5.51
N GLY A 112 -1.22 -3.88 5.43
CA GLY A 112 -1.08 -3.15 4.17
C GLY A 112 -1.19 -1.64 4.34
N THR A 113 -0.87 -0.89 3.30
CA THR A 113 -1.28 0.52 3.22
C THR A 113 -2.80 0.56 3.31
N PRO A 114 -3.40 1.30 4.27
CA PRO A 114 -4.84 1.39 4.37
C PRO A 114 -5.37 1.92 3.04
N GLU A 115 -6.27 1.17 2.43
CA GLU A 115 -6.96 1.61 1.22
C GLU A 115 -7.65 2.93 1.58
N ARG A 116 -7.31 4.00 0.86
CA ARG A 116 -7.95 5.30 1.07
C ARG A 116 -9.40 5.13 0.64
N GLN A 117 -10.27 4.82 1.60
CA GLN A 117 -11.70 4.96 1.41
C GLN A 117 -11.92 6.40 1.00
N ALA A 118 -12.44 6.61 -0.22
CA ALA A 118 -12.88 7.92 -0.64
C ALA A 118 -13.92 8.36 0.37
N ALA A 119 -13.57 9.30 1.25
CA ALA A 119 -14.54 9.93 2.12
C ALA A 119 -15.65 10.43 1.20
N ALA A 120 -16.87 9.94 1.41
CA ALA A 120 -18.03 10.48 0.74
C ALA A 120 -17.92 12.00 0.87
N THR A 121 -17.90 12.71 -0.26
CA THR A 121 -17.66 14.14 -0.27
C THR A 121 -18.85 14.79 0.42
N ALA A 122 -18.72 15.01 1.73
CA ALA A 122 -19.69 15.78 2.49
C ALA A 122 -19.48 17.22 2.07
N THR A 123 -20.24 17.66 1.06
CA THR A 123 -20.30 19.08 0.71
C THR A 123 -20.77 19.81 1.96
N PRO A 124 -19.94 20.70 2.57
CA PRO A 124 -20.39 21.47 3.71
C PRO A 124 -21.55 22.35 3.27
N PRO A 125 -22.66 22.40 4.04
CA PRO A 125 -23.80 23.24 3.67
C PRO A 125 -23.38 24.70 3.65
N VAL A 126 -23.64 25.39 2.54
CA VAL A 126 -23.43 26.83 2.44
C VAL A 126 -24.58 27.53 3.17
N PRO A 127 -24.32 28.40 4.16
CA PRO A 127 -25.38 29.14 4.83
C PRO A 127 -25.89 30.30 3.95
N ASP A 128 -27.21 30.45 3.81
CA ASP A 128 -27.85 31.65 3.26
C ASP A 128 -28.14 32.62 4.40
N CYS A 129 -27.47 33.77 4.36
CA CYS A 129 -27.56 34.81 5.38
C CYS A 129 -28.33 36.01 4.83
N ARG A 130 -29.49 36.32 5.43
CA ARG A 130 -30.31 37.46 5.01
C ARG A 130 -30.48 38.47 6.16
N PRO A 131 -30.29 39.78 5.89
CA PRO A 131 -30.56 40.80 6.88
C PRO A 131 -32.08 40.94 7.09
N ARG A 132 -32.53 40.84 8.34
CA ARG A 132 -33.91 41.06 8.76
C ARG A 132 -33.99 42.26 9.70
N PRO A 133 -34.93 43.19 9.49
CA PRO A 133 -35.19 44.25 10.47
C PRO A 133 -35.87 43.64 11.71
N GLN A 134 -35.31 43.89 12.89
CA GLN A 134 -35.86 43.53 14.19
C GLN A 134 -35.99 44.78 15.07
N ARG A 135 -37.13 44.92 15.75
CA ARG A 135 -37.34 46.02 16.70
C ARG A 135 -36.56 45.73 17.99
N GLN A 136 -35.68 46.64 18.38
CA GLN A 136 -35.02 46.65 19.68
C GLN A 136 -35.21 48.03 20.32
N GLY A 137 -35.81 48.09 21.51
CA GLY A 137 -35.83 49.31 22.34
C GLY A 137 -36.34 50.59 21.67
N GLY A 138 -37.26 50.50 20.70
CA GLY A 138 -37.81 51.66 20.00
C GLY A 138 -37.16 52.02 18.65
N SER A 139 -36.07 51.35 18.27
CA SER A 139 -35.44 51.47 16.94
C SER A 139 -35.52 50.15 16.15
N VAL A 140 -35.22 50.21 14.84
CA VAL A 140 -35.10 49.03 13.98
C VAL A 140 -33.62 48.74 13.77
N ALA A 141 -33.17 47.59 14.24
CA ALA A 141 -31.82 47.06 13.99
C ALA A 141 -31.90 45.96 12.93
N PHE A 142 -30.89 45.85 12.06
CA PHE A 142 -30.80 44.76 11.10
C PHE A 142 -29.94 43.64 11.69
N ILE A 143 -30.52 42.45 11.81
CA ILE A 143 -29.81 41.26 12.26
C ILE A 143 -29.69 40.29 11.09
N THR A 144 -28.51 39.70 10.94
CA THR A 144 -28.24 38.68 9.93
C THR A 144 -28.66 37.32 10.49
N ASP A 145 -29.69 36.72 9.91
CA ASP A 145 -30.11 35.34 10.19
C ASP A 145 -29.56 34.44 9.08
N CYS A 146 -28.82 33.39 9.46
CA CYS A 146 -28.17 32.46 8.55
C CYS A 146 -28.82 31.07 8.68
N ARG A 147 -29.36 30.54 7.58
CA ARG A 147 -29.94 29.19 7.53
C ARG A 147 -29.15 28.31 6.58
N ALA A 148 -28.98 27.03 6.94
CA ALA A 148 -28.37 26.05 6.03
C ALA A 148 -29.26 25.89 4.79
N GLU A 149 -28.71 26.11 3.60
CA GLU A 149 -29.41 25.80 2.37
C GLU A 149 -29.39 24.29 2.10
N ASN A 150 -30.51 23.74 1.65
CA ASN A 150 -30.53 22.38 1.13
C ASN A 150 -29.68 22.35 -0.15
N ALA A 151 -28.76 21.39 -0.24
CA ALA A 151 -27.70 21.29 -1.25
C ALA A 151 -28.19 21.07 -2.71
N GLY A 152 -29.48 21.25 -3.01
CA GLY A 152 -30.10 20.89 -4.29
C GLY A 152 -30.05 21.96 -5.39
N ASP A 153 -30.02 23.26 -5.03
CA ASP A 153 -30.47 24.30 -5.98
C ASP A 153 -29.38 25.23 -6.53
N ARG A 154 -28.09 25.06 -6.18
CA ARG A 154 -27.00 25.93 -6.68
C ARG A 154 -25.76 25.17 -7.16
N GLY A 155 -25.95 24.01 -7.79
CA GLY A 155 -24.86 23.31 -8.47
C GLY A 155 -24.54 23.90 -9.84
N LEU A 156 -23.27 24.20 -10.12
CA LEU A 156 -22.80 24.46 -11.48
C LEU A 156 -22.92 23.16 -12.30
N SER A 157 -23.79 23.17 -13.32
CA SER A 157 -23.92 22.06 -14.27
C SER A 157 -23.06 22.32 -15.50
N PHE A 158 -22.13 21.41 -15.77
CA PHE A 158 -21.33 21.44 -16.99
C PHE A 158 -21.81 20.30 -17.89
N ARG A 159 -22.31 20.64 -19.08
CA ARG A 159 -22.63 19.65 -20.12
C ARG A 159 -21.34 19.30 -20.86
N LEU A 160 -20.74 18.18 -20.50
CA LEU A 160 -19.72 17.54 -21.33
C LEU A 160 -20.48 16.84 -22.46
N PHE A 161 -20.19 17.18 -23.72
CA PHE A 161 -20.76 16.63 -24.97
C PHE A 161 -22.14 17.18 -25.39
N GLY A 162 -22.18 18.41 -25.91
CA GLY A 162 -23.26 18.88 -26.78
C GLY A 162 -23.05 18.41 -28.23
N LYS A 163 -24.08 17.85 -28.86
CA LYS A 163 -24.19 17.70 -30.32
C LYS A 163 -24.98 18.90 -30.85
N ASP A 164 -24.49 19.46 -31.95
CA ASP A 164 -25.05 20.62 -32.68
C ASP A 164 -26.55 20.45 -33.02
#